data_AF-A0A973CEG9-F1
#
_entry.id   AF-A0A973CEG9-F1
#
_cell.length_a   1.000
_cell.length_b   1.000
_cell.length_c   1.000
_cell.angle_alpha   90.00
_cell.angle_beta   90.00
_cell.angle_gamma   90.00
#
_symmetry.space_group_name_H-M   'P 1'
#
loop_
_entity.id
_entity.type
_entity.pdbx_description
1 polymer ?
#
loop_
_entity_poly.entity_id
_entity_poly.type
_entity_poly.pdbx_seq_one_letter_code
_entity_poly.pdbx_strand_id
1 'polypeptide(L)' 'MLTKMYINVTEFLEDYKNDERGVTAIEYGLIGVAMATLLGVVFASSGDDSLIGNLTAAFAKITSTISSVKGS' A
#
# COMPACT_ATOMS: atom_id res chain seq x y z
N MET A 1 -32.33 26.45 -29.71
CA MET A 1 -31.33 26.87 -28.70
C MET A 1 -31.62 26.26 -27.33
N LEU A 2 -32.88 26.30 -26.85
CA LEU A 2 -33.28 25.66 -25.58
C LEU A 2 -32.94 24.15 -25.51
N THR A 3 -33.21 23.39 -26.58
CA THR A 3 -32.94 21.94 -26.60
C THR A 3 -31.44 21.63 -26.48
N LYS A 4 -30.57 22.42 -27.12
CA LYS A 4 -29.11 22.30 -26.95
C LYS A 4 -28.70 22.56 -25.50
N MET A 5 -29.28 23.58 -24.88
CA MET A 5 -29.00 23.91 -23.48
C MET A 5 -29.50 22.80 -22.52
N TYR A 6 -30.69 22.25 -22.79
CA TYR A 6 -31.23 21.11 -22.06
C TYR A 6 -30.32 19.88 -22.17
N ILE A 7 -29.90 19.53 -23.39
CA ILE A 7 -28.99 18.40 -23.63
C ILE A 7 -27.66 18.61 -22.88
N ASN A 8 -27.01 19.76 -23.03
CA ASN A 8 -25.74 20.05 -22.37
C ASN A 8 -25.81 19.96 -20.84
N VAL A 9 -26.91 20.43 -20.24
CA VAL A 9 -27.10 20.35 -18.78
C VAL A 9 -27.34 18.91 -18.33
N THR A 10 -28.07 18.13 -19.13
CA THR A 10 -28.35 16.72 -18.81
C THR A 10 -27.07 15.88 -18.91
N GLU A 11 -26.27 16.09 -19.97
CA GLU A 11 -24.96 15.46 -20.17
C GLU A 11 -23.99 15.79 -19.02
N PHE A 12 -23.90 17.06 -18.63
CA PHE A 12 -23.06 17.48 -17.51
C PHE A 12 -23.45 16.82 -16.18
N LEU A 13 -24.75 16.67 -15.91
CA LEU A 13 -25.22 16.02 -14.69
C LEU A 13 -24.98 14.50 -14.70
N GLU A 14 -25.07 13.85 -15.86
CA GLU A 14 -24.69 12.45 -16.02
C GLU A 14 -23.18 12.25 -15.80
N ASP A 15 -22.35 13.09 -16.41
CA ASP A 15 -20.89 13.06 -16.22
C ASP A 15 -20.51 13.34 -14.77
N TYR A 16 -21.14 14.31 -14.12
CA TYR A 16 -20.88 14.65 -12.72
C TYR A 16 -21.29 13.52 -11.76
N LYS A 17 -22.42 12.85 -12.02
CA LYS A 17 -22.87 11.71 -11.21
C LYS A 17 -21.92 10.51 -11.34
N ASN A 18 -21.36 10.31 -12.52
CA ASN A 18 -20.44 9.22 -12.82
C ASN A 18 -18.96 9.61 -12.60
N ASP A 19 -18.68 10.81 -12.06
CA ASP A 19 -17.31 11.26 -11.79
C ASP A 19 -16.76 10.62 -10.52
N GLU A 20 -15.96 9.57 -10.70
CA GLU A 20 -15.29 8.86 -9.61
C GLU A 20 -13.93 9.45 -9.25
N ARG A 21 -13.46 10.54 -9.88
CA ARG A 21 -12.11 11.10 -9.66
C ARG A 21 -11.90 11.61 -8.23
N GLY A 22 -12.99 12.00 -7.54
CA GLY A 22 -12.97 12.39 -6.13
C GLY A 22 -13.08 11.21 -5.16
N VAL A 23 -13.88 10.19 -5.52
CA VAL A 23 -14.12 8.99 -4.69
C VAL A 23 -12.90 8.07 -4.69
N THR A 24 -12.24 7.92 -5.83
CA THR A 24 -10.97 7.17 -5.93
C THR A 24 -9.87 7.78 -5.06
N ALA A 25 -9.78 9.11 -4.98
CA ALA A 25 -8.76 9.76 -4.16
C ALA A 25 -8.95 9.48 -2.65
N ILE A 26 -10.18 9.48 -2.14
CA ILE A 26 -10.45 9.19 -0.73
C ILE A 26 -10.30 7.71 -0.40
N GLU A 27 -10.66 6.81 -1.34
CA GLU A 27 -10.48 5.37 -1.20
C GLU A 27 -9.00 4.98 -1.17
N TYR A 28 -8.20 5.45 -2.13
CA TYR A 28 -6.76 5.19 -2.13
C TYR A 28 -6.07 5.85 -0.93
N GLY A 29 -6.56 7.00 -0.48
CA GLY A 29 -6.10 7.62 0.77
C GLY A 29 -6.32 6.70 1.99
N LEU A 30 -7.51 6.12 2.13
CA LEU A 30 -7.83 5.20 3.22
C LEU A 30 -7.03 3.88 3.13
N ILE A 31 -6.90 3.31 1.93
CA ILE A 31 -6.06 2.13 1.68
C ILE A 31 -4.60 2.41 2.07
N GLY A 32 -4.09 3.60 1.75
CA GLY A 32 -2.74 4.03 2.12
C GLY A 32 -2.54 4.06 3.64
N VAL A 33 -3.50 4.59 4.39
CA VAL A 33 -3.47 4.58 5.87
C VAL A 33 -3.50 3.15 6.41
N ALA A 34 -4.39 2.30 5.88
CA ALA A 34 -4.47 0.90 6.28
C ALA A 34 -3.14 0.16 6.05
N MET A 35 -2.54 0.31 4.88
CA MET A 35 -1.24 -0.29 4.56
C MET A 35 -0.12 0.24 5.45
N ALA A 36 -0.07 1.56 5.71
CA ALA A 36 0.94 2.16 6.57
C ALA A 36 0.86 1.61 8.01
N THR A 37 -0.34 1.45 8.56
CA THR A 37 -0.53 0.88 9.90
C THR A 37 -0.08 -0.58 9.99
N LEU A 38 -0.47 -1.41 9.01
CA LEU A 38 -0.07 -2.81 8.96
C LEU A 38 1.44 -2.98 8.82
N LEU A 39 2.07 -2.25 7.89
CA LEU A 39 3.52 -2.27 7.73
C LEU A 39 4.23 -1.77 8.98
N GLY A 40 3.70 -0.72 9.63
CA GLY A 40 4.20 -0.22 10.90
C GLY A 40 4.23 -1.30 11.98
N VAL A 41 3.17 -2.10 12.13
CA VAL A 41 3.12 -3.21 13.10
C VAL A 41 4.11 -4.32 12.74
N VAL A 42 4.14 -4.73 11.47
CA VAL A 42 5.02 -5.81 11.00
C VAL A 42 6.50 -5.46 11.19
N PHE A 43 6.88 -4.21 10.92
CA PHE A 43 8.27 -3.76 11.03
C PHE A 43 8.66 -3.26 12.43
N ALA A 44 7.73 -2.78 13.25
CA ALA A 44 8.01 -2.43 14.64
C ALA A 44 8.16 -3.66 15.55
N SER A 45 7.60 -4.80 15.14
CA SER A 45 7.74 -6.06 15.86
C SER A 45 9.21 -6.49 15.92
N SER A 46 9.80 -6.36 17.10
CA SER A 46 11.16 -6.78 17.42
C SER A 46 11.10 -7.99 18.32
N GLY A 47 11.28 -9.18 17.74
CA GLY A 47 11.29 -10.47 18.43
C GLY A 47 11.70 -11.58 17.48
N ASP A 48 12.14 -12.72 18.01
CA ASP A 48 12.67 -13.82 17.18
C ASP A 48 11.63 -14.37 16.19
N ASP A 49 10.34 -14.35 16.57
CA ASP A 49 9.23 -14.75 15.70
C ASP A 49 8.75 -13.65 14.74
N SER A 50 9.33 -12.44 14.80
CA SER A 50 8.94 -11.36 13.90
C SER A 50 9.49 -11.57 12.49
N LEU A 51 8.89 -10.90 11.50
CA LEU A 51 9.39 -10.95 10.11
C LEU A 51 10.86 -10.52 10.05
N ILE A 52 11.19 -9.40 10.69
CA ILE A 52 12.55 -8.87 10.75
C ILE A 52 13.48 -9.83 11.52
N GLY A 53 13.04 -10.34 12.67
CA GLY A 53 13.82 -11.28 13.48
C GLY A 53 14.20 -12.55 12.71
N ASN A 54 13.22 -13.16 12.04
CA ASN A 54 13.45 -14.34 11.19
C ASN A 54 14.39 -14.04 10.02
N LEU A 55 14.25 -12.88 9.37
CA LEU A 55 15.13 -12.48 8.28
C LEU A 55 16.57 -12.30 8.77
N THR A 56 16.74 -11.59 9.89
CA THR A 56 18.04 -11.40 10.54
C THR A 56 18.66 -12.73 10.95
N ALA A 57 17.88 -13.66 11.52
CA ALA A 57 18.34 -14.98 11.91
C ALA A 57 18.80 -15.81 10.69
N ALA A 58 18.04 -15.77 9.60
CA ALA A 58 18.42 -16.44 8.36
C ALA A 58 19.73 -15.90 7.79
N PHE A 59 19.89 -14.57 7.75
CA PHE A 59 21.15 -13.95 7.32
C PHE A 59 22.31 -14.25 8.27
N ALA A 60 22.09 -14.24 9.58
CA ALA A 60 23.10 -14.61 10.57
C ALA A 60 23.57 -16.06 10.36
N LYS A 61 22.67 -16.98 10.04
CA LYS A 61 23.00 -18.38 9.73
C LYS A 61 23.83 -18.51 8.45
N ILE A 62 23.51 -17.74 7.42
CA ILE A 62 24.30 -17.67 6.19
C ILE A 62 25.70 -17.13 6.49
N THR A 63 25.81 -16.02 7.21
CA THR A 63 27.08 -15.43 7.62
C THR A 63 27.91 -16.41 8.44
N SER A 64 27.30 -17.11 9.40
CA SER A 64 27.98 -18.14 10.19
C SER A 64 28.49 -19.28 9.32
N THR A 65 27.68 -19.77 8.38
CA THR A 65 28.09 -20.83 7.45
C THR A 65 29.28 -20.37 6.58
N ILE A 66 29.21 -19.15 6.04
CA ILE A 66 30.29 -18.58 5.23
C ILE A 66 31.56 -18.41 6.06
N SER A 67 31.48 -17.88 7.29
CA SER A 67 32.63 -17.72 8.18
C SER A 67 33.24 -19.06 8.59
N SER A 68 32.41 -20.06 8.88
CA SER A 68 32.88 -21.43 9.18
C SER A 68 33.60 -22.07 8.00
N VAL A 69 33.17 -21.78 6.76
CA VAL A 69 33.86 -22.22 5.54
C VAL A 69 35.13 -21.40 5.29
N LYS A 70 35.15 -20.11 5.66
CA LYS A 70 36.30 -19.21 5.50
C LYS A 70 37.41 -19.48 6.53
N GLY A 71 37.13 -20.23 7.58
CA GLY A 71 38.12 -20.81 8.49
C GLY A 71 38.37 -19.97 9.74
N SER A 72 38.66 -20.69 10.83
CA SER A 72 39.78 -20.36 11.71
C SER A 72 41.01 -19.92 10.92
#